data_AF-X1R845-F1
#
_entry.id   AF-X1R845-F1
#
_cell.length_a   1.000
_cell.length_b   1.000
_cell.length_c   1.000
_cell.angle_alpha   90.00
_cell.angle_beta   90.00
_cell.angle_gamma   90.00
#
_symmetry.space_group_name_H-M   'P 1'
#
loop_
_entity.id
_entity.type
_entity.pdbx_description
1 polymer ?
#
loop_
_entity_poly.entity_id
_entity_poly.type
_entity_poly.pdbx_seq_one_letter_code
_entity_poly.pdbx_strand_id
1 'polypeptide(L)'
;MTEQEIIEQVYTCASCGYCRFGCPVYNEIGFESLTVRGRMQILKKILEGKMELTKPIIESIYMCAQCENCNIRCPTGVDFVKISEALRETLLKNRLAPEVQLMLTENLARDSNPFREPLEERGAWLPSDYPQCKKSENLYFVGCTGSYSLNRIPKSIMRILDNIGFEYTLLGSEERCCGSPILKGGG
;
A
#
# COMPACT_ATOMS: atom_id res chain seq x y z
N MET A 1 -6.40 14.28 -4.05
CA MET A 1 -7.38 15.15 -3.37
C MET A 1 -6.63 16.37 -2.89
N THR A 2 -7.16 17.57 -3.16
CA THR A 2 -6.56 18.84 -2.70
C THR A 2 -6.78 19.03 -1.20
N GLU A 3 -6.03 19.93 -0.57
CA GLU A 3 -6.20 20.27 0.84
C GLU A 3 -7.63 20.74 1.15
N GLN A 4 -8.19 21.60 0.29
CA GLN A 4 -9.55 22.11 0.44
C GLN A 4 -10.60 20.99 0.39
N GLU A 5 -10.48 20.05 -0.56
CA GLU A 5 -11.38 18.89 -0.64
C GLU A 5 -11.30 18.00 0.61
N ILE A 6 -10.10 17.82 1.19
CA ILE A 6 -9.92 17.07 2.43
C ILE A 6 -10.64 17.79 3.58
N ILE A 7 -10.46 19.10 3.70
CA ILE A 7 -11.11 19.91 4.74
C ILE A 7 -12.64 19.76 4.65
N GLU A 8 -13.21 19.93 3.46
CA GLU A 8 -14.65 19.78 3.22
C GLU A 8 -15.17 18.40 3.63
N GLN A 9 -14.44 17.34 3.27
CA GLN A 9 -14.77 15.97 3.68
C GLN A 9 -14.71 15.77 5.21
N VAL A 10 -13.71 16.36 5.88
CA VAL A 10 -13.59 16.35 7.34
C VAL A 10 -14.81 16.98 8.01
N TYR A 11 -15.27 18.12 7.50
CA TYR A 11 -16.47 18.79 8.04
C TYR A 11 -17.79 18.11 7.61
N THR A 12 -17.79 17.34 6.53
CA THR A 12 -18.95 16.53 6.07
C THR A 12 -19.21 15.33 6.99
N CYS A 13 -18.20 14.82 7.69
CA CYS A 13 -18.33 13.65 8.56
C CYS A 13 -19.34 13.87 9.71
N ALA A 14 -20.50 13.22 9.62
CA ALA A 14 -21.56 13.28 10.65
C ALA A 14 -21.24 12.50 11.94
N SER A 15 -20.10 11.81 12.00
CA SER A 15 -19.67 11.05 13.19
C SER A 15 -20.67 9.98 13.67
N CYS A 16 -21.44 9.43 12.74
CA CYS A 16 -22.46 8.41 13.01
C CYS A 16 -21.88 7.04 13.40
N GLY A 17 -20.63 6.74 13.01
CA GLY A 17 -19.95 5.49 13.36
C GLY A 17 -20.20 4.30 12.44
N TYR A 18 -20.90 4.47 11.31
CA TYR A 18 -21.13 3.39 10.34
C TYR A 18 -19.83 2.78 9.78
N CYS A 19 -18.76 3.58 9.72
CA CYS A 19 -17.43 3.15 9.35
C CYS A 19 -16.80 2.10 10.28
N ARG A 20 -17.35 1.91 11.49
CA ARG A 20 -16.93 0.89 12.45
C ARG A 20 -17.29 -0.51 11.97
N PHE A 21 -18.47 -0.66 11.36
CA PHE A 21 -18.98 -1.97 10.95
C PHE A 21 -18.16 -2.55 9.81
N GLY A 22 -17.44 -3.64 10.09
CA GLY A 22 -16.55 -4.30 9.13
C GLY A 22 -15.17 -3.65 8.98
N CYS A 23 -14.79 -2.73 9.87
CA CYS A 23 -13.40 -2.24 9.91
C CYS A 23 -12.50 -3.31 10.54
N PRO A 24 -11.53 -3.90 9.79
CA PRO A 24 -10.69 -4.97 10.33
C PRO A 24 -9.80 -4.47 11.48
N VAL A 25 -9.27 -3.25 11.37
CA VAL A 25 -8.40 -2.64 12.39
C VAL A 25 -9.16 -2.43 13.69
N TYR A 26 -10.38 -1.91 13.61
CA TYR A 26 -11.19 -1.68 14.80
C TYR A 26 -11.64 -2.99 15.43
N ASN A 27 -12.01 -3.99 14.63
CA ASN A 27 -12.43 -5.29 15.15
C ASN A 27 -11.31 -5.99 15.94
N GLU A 28 -10.05 -5.80 15.53
CA GLU A 28 -8.89 -6.37 16.22
C GLU A 28 -8.49 -5.56 17.45
N ILE A 29 -8.43 -4.23 17.34
CA ILE A 29 -7.78 -3.38 18.34
C ILE A 29 -8.77 -2.70 19.30
N GLY A 30 -10.00 -2.44 18.84
CA GLY A 30 -11.09 -1.90 19.66
C GLY A 30 -11.05 -0.39 19.95
N PHE A 31 -9.98 0.33 19.57
CA PHE A 31 -9.88 1.78 19.80
C PHE A 31 -10.65 2.59 18.75
N GLU A 32 -11.56 3.46 19.22
CA GLU A 32 -12.39 4.32 18.36
C GLU A 32 -11.56 5.30 17.52
N SER A 33 -10.41 5.75 18.04
CA SER A 33 -9.45 6.61 17.32
C SER A 33 -8.91 5.98 16.03
N LEU A 34 -8.98 4.65 15.89
CA LEU A 34 -8.56 3.91 14.70
C LEU A 34 -9.69 3.68 13.69
N THR A 35 -10.90 4.16 13.96
CA THR A 35 -11.98 4.19 12.96
C THR A 35 -11.88 5.44 12.09
N VAL A 36 -12.62 5.48 10.98
CA VAL A 36 -12.73 6.71 10.18
C VAL A 36 -13.31 7.85 11.02
N ARG A 37 -14.40 7.62 11.77
CA ARG A 37 -15.00 8.65 12.62
C ARG A 37 -13.99 9.23 13.61
N GLY A 38 -13.26 8.37 14.32
CA GLY A 38 -12.24 8.81 15.28
C GLY A 38 -11.16 9.65 14.60
N ARG A 39 -10.62 9.17 13.48
CA ARG A 39 -9.62 9.92 12.69
C ARG A 39 -10.16 11.25 12.19
N MET A 40 -11.40 11.31 11.72
CA MET A 40 -12.02 12.56 11.25
C MET A 40 -12.20 13.58 12.39
N GLN A 41 -12.55 13.13 13.60
CA GLN A 41 -12.59 14.01 14.77
C GLN A 41 -11.21 14.53 15.15
N ILE A 42 -10.17 13.68 15.09
CA ILE A 42 -8.78 14.08 15.33
C ILE A 42 -8.33 15.11 14.28
N LEU A 43 -8.54 14.83 12.99
CA LEU A 43 -8.21 15.75 11.89
C LEU A 43 -8.93 17.10 12.05
N LYS A 44 -10.22 17.08 12.41
CA LYS A 44 -10.98 18.29 12.70
C LYS A 44 -10.36 19.10 13.83
N LYS A 45 -9.90 18.46 14.92
CA LYS A 45 -9.25 19.16 16.04
C LYS A 45 -7.89 19.74 15.66
N ILE A 46 -7.14 19.07 14.80
CA ILE A 46 -5.89 19.60 14.24
C ILE A 46 -6.17 20.84 13.37
N LEU A 47 -7.15 20.76 12.47
CA LEU A 47 -7.57 21.91 11.63
C LEU A 47 -8.09 23.09 12.45
N GLU A 48 -8.75 22.84 13.59
CA GLU A 48 -9.21 23.86 14.54
C GLU A 48 -8.09 24.44 15.42
N GLY A 49 -6.83 23.97 15.29
CA GLY A 49 -5.71 24.40 16.14
C GLY A 49 -5.80 23.94 17.60
N LYS A 50 -6.62 22.91 17.88
CA LYS A 50 -6.87 22.38 19.24
C LYS A 50 -6.06 21.13 19.55
N MET A 51 -5.33 20.60 18.57
CA MET A 51 -4.49 19.41 18.70
C MET A 51 -3.31 19.51 17.74
N GLU A 52 -2.16 19.04 18.18
CA GLU A 52 -0.98 18.95 17.33
C GLU A 52 -0.90 17.59 16.64
N LEU A 53 -0.29 17.57 15.45
CA LEU A 53 0.02 16.32 14.76
C LEU A 53 1.18 15.62 15.48
N THR A 54 0.89 14.51 16.15
CA THR A 54 1.88 13.72 16.90
C THR A 54 2.20 12.41 16.21
N LYS A 55 3.32 11.76 16.58
CA LYS A 55 3.71 10.46 16.06
C LYS A 55 2.61 9.38 16.18
N PRO A 56 1.91 9.21 17.32
CA PRO A 56 0.81 8.24 17.41
C PRO A 56 -0.36 8.54 16.46
N ILE A 57 -0.67 9.82 16.21
CA ILE A 57 -1.70 10.22 15.25
C ILE A 57 -1.27 9.84 13.82
N ILE A 58 -0.01 10.13 13.48
CA ILE A 58 0.57 9.74 12.19
C ILE A 58 0.50 8.22 12.00
N GLU A 59 0.98 7.45 12.97
CA GLU A 59 0.95 5.98 12.92
C GLU A 59 -0.49 5.47 12.76
N SER A 60 -1.47 6.09 13.42
CA SER A 60 -2.88 5.73 13.28
C SER A 60 -3.40 5.84 11.85
N ILE A 61 -2.90 6.77 11.04
CA ILE A 61 -3.25 6.94 9.62
C ILE A 61 -2.68 5.77 8.81
N TYR A 62 -1.46 5.35 9.10
CA TYR A 62 -0.79 4.23 8.44
C TYR A 62 -1.36 2.85 8.83
N MET A 63 -2.03 2.73 9.97
CA MET A 63 -2.76 1.51 10.34
C MET A 63 -4.00 1.25 9.47
N CYS A 64 -4.52 2.25 8.75
CA CYS A 64 -5.64 2.03 7.84
C CYS A 64 -5.28 1.05 6.73
N ALA A 65 -6.02 -0.05 6.60
CA ALA A 65 -5.79 -1.05 5.55
C ALA A 65 -6.25 -0.59 4.14
N GLN A 66 -6.87 0.59 4.02
CA GLN A 66 -7.44 1.12 2.76
C GLN A 66 -8.40 0.13 2.06
N CYS A 67 -9.15 -0.67 2.82
CA CYS A 67 -10.05 -1.71 2.31
C CYS A 67 -11.40 -1.19 1.75
N GLU A 68 -11.60 0.13 1.68
CA GLU A 68 -12.82 0.81 1.18
C GLU A 68 -14.16 0.52 1.86
N ASN A 69 -14.27 -0.46 2.77
CA ASN A 69 -15.54 -0.80 3.43
C ASN A 69 -16.22 0.41 4.12
N CYS A 70 -15.43 1.35 4.67
CA CYS A 70 -15.95 2.57 5.26
C CYS A 70 -16.58 3.53 4.24
N ASN A 71 -16.02 3.65 3.04
CA ASN A 71 -16.53 4.51 1.97
C ASN A 71 -17.91 3.99 1.50
N ILE A 72 -18.01 2.68 1.28
CA ILE A 72 -19.25 2.01 0.84
C ILE A 72 -20.39 2.23 1.85
N ARG A 73 -20.07 2.22 3.14
CA ARG A 73 -21.06 2.32 4.23
C ARG A 73 -21.37 3.75 4.64
N CYS A 74 -20.68 4.75 4.11
CA CYS A 74 -20.78 6.11 4.61
C CYS A 74 -22.07 6.79 4.12
N PRO A 75 -23.03 7.15 5.00
CA PRO A 75 -24.29 7.75 4.58
C PRO A 75 -24.12 9.18 4.07
N THR A 76 -23.02 9.85 4.40
CA THR A 76 -22.71 11.22 3.97
C THR A 76 -21.73 11.28 2.79
N GLY A 77 -21.36 10.13 2.22
CA GLY A 77 -20.47 10.09 1.05
C GLY A 77 -19.00 10.44 1.33
N VAL A 78 -18.53 10.31 2.57
CA VAL A 78 -17.12 10.56 2.89
C VAL A 78 -16.21 9.51 2.24
N ASP A 79 -15.22 9.96 1.49
CA ASP A 79 -14.18 9.12 0.88
C ASP A 79 -12.90 9.15 1.72
N PHE A 80 -12.87 8.33 2.77
CA PHE A 80 -11.75 8.30 3.68
C PHE A 80 -10.49 7.67 3.07
N VAL A 81 -10.63 6.76 2.10
CA VAL A 81 -9.45 6.16 1.43
C VAL A 81 -8.66 7.23 0.70
N LYS A 82 -9.30 8.10 -0.09
CA LYS A 82 -8.60 9.21 -0.76
C LYS A 82 -8.02 10.24 0.21
N ILE A 83 -8.73 10.50 1.32
CA ILE A 83 -8.18 11.36 2.40
C ILE A 83 -6.91 10.71 2.98
N SER A 84 -6.96 9.41 3.29
CA SER A 84 -5.81 8.67 3.82
C SER A 84 -4.64 8.67 2.84
N GLU A 85 -4.86 8.52 1.54
CA GLU A 85 -3.81 8.59 0.51
C GLU A 85 -3.14 9.96 0.49
N ALA A 86 -3.93 11.03 0.42
CA ALA A 86 -3.41 12.40 0.37
C ALA A 86 -2.71 12.81 1.67
N LEU A 87 -3.18 12.34 2.83
CA LEU A 87 -2.50 12.52 4.11
C LEU A 87 -1.15 11.79 4.12
N ARG A 88 -1.12 10.52 3.69
CA ARG A 88 0.14 9.76 3.62
C ARG A 88 1.14 10.40 2.67
N GLU A 89 0.69 10.90 1.53
CA GLU A 89 1.53 11.65 0.58
C GLU A 89 2.13 12.90 1.20
N THR A 90 1.30 13.71 1.86
CA THR A 90 1.77 14.90 2.59
C THR A 90 2.80 14.53 3.66
N LEU A 91 2.53 13.48 4.45
CA LEU A 91 3.42 13.02 5.51
C LEU A 91 4.76 12.50 4.95
N LEU A 92 4.73 11.79 3.82
CA LEU A 92 5.92 11.28 3.16
C LEU A 92 6.79 12.42 2.62
N LYS A 93 6.19 13.38 1.89
CA LYS A 93 6.89 14.57 1.36
C LYS A 93 7.58 15.39 2.45
N ASN A 94 6.95 15.50 3.63
CA ASN A 94 7.49 16.23 4.78
C ASN A 94 8.42 15.39 5.67
N ARG A 95 8.76 14.15 5.28
CA ARG A 95 9.56 13.20 6.08
C ARG A 95 9.00 12.93 7.49
N LEU A 96 7.67 12.99 7.63
CA LEU A 96 6.94 12.71 8.87
C LEU A 96 6.33 11.29 8.89
N ALA A 97 6.32 10.57 7.76
CA ALA A 97 5.84 9.20 7.68
C ALA A 97 6.61 8.25 8.63
N PRO A 98 6.01 7.11 9.03
CA PRO A 98 6.73 6.09 9.81
C PRO A 98 8.06 5.71 9.16
N GLU A 99 9.06 5.45 9.99
CA GLU A 99 10.44 5.17 9.54
C GLU A 99 10.49 4.04 8.51
N VAL A 100 9.72 2.97 8.72
CA VAL A 100 9.61 1.87 7.76
C VAL A 100 9.12 2.33 6.39
N GLN A 101 8.20 3.29 6.32
CA GLN A 101 7.71 3.81 5.05
C GLN A 101 8.76 4.66 4.34
N LEU A 102 9.49 5.50 5.09
CA LEU A 102 10.60 6.29 4.53
C LEU A 102 11.69 5.36 3.98
N MET A 103 12.04 4.32 4.74
CA MET A 103 13.01 3.31 4.29
C MET A 103 12.53 2.59 3.03
N LEU A 104 11.27 2.19 2.93
CA LEU A 104 10.75 1.51 1.74
C LEU A 104 10.90 2.39 0.49
N THR A 105 10.60 3.69 0.59
CA THR A 105 10.74 4.64 -0.53
C THR A 105 12.20 4.76 -0.97
N GLU A 106 13.12 4.88 0.00
CA GLU A 106 14.57 4.94 -0.27
C GLU A 106 15.09 3.63 -0.91
N ASN A 107 14.62 2.46 -0.43
CA ASN A 107 14.97 1.16 -0.97
C ASN A 107 14.49 1.01 -2.41
N LEU A 108 13.27 1.42 -2.71
CA LEU A 108 12.73 1.35 -4.06
C LEU A 108 13.56 2.22 -5.03
N ALA A 109 13.90 3.44 -4.61
CA ALA A 109 14.69 4.36 -5.42
C ALA A 109 16.11 3.83 -5.71
N ARG A 110 16.72 3.14 -4.74
CA ARG A 110 18.09 2.61 -4.87
C ARG A 110 18.15 1.24 -5.54
N ASP A 111 17.34 0.31 -5.05
CA ASP A 111 17.47 -1.14 -5.33
C ASP A 111 16.34 -1.66 -6.22
N SER A 112 15.37 -0.80 -6.60
CA SER A 112 14.19 -1.18 -7.39
C SER A 112 13.34 -2.28 -6.76
N ASN A 113 13.46 -2.50 -5.45
CA ASN A 113 12.65 -3.41 -4.65
C ASN A 113 12.60 -2.94 -3.18
N PRO A 114 11.56 -3.32 -2.41
CA PRO A 114 11.39 -2.86 -1.03
C PRO A 114 12.34 -3.52 -0.02
N PHE A 115 13.02 -4.62 -0.38
CA PHE A 115 13.73 -5.50 0.55
C PHE A 115 15.23 -5.20 0.69
N ARG A 116 15.78 -4.28 -0.12
CA ARG A 116 17.23 -4.03 -0.25
C ARG A 116 18.03 -5.22 -0.78
N GLU A 117 17.38 -6.13 -1.48
CA GLU A 117 18.07 -7.26 -2.11
C GLU A 117 18.72 -6.82 -3.43
N PRO A 118 19.88 -7.38 -3.83
CA PRO A 118 20.48 -7.10 -5.12
C PRO A 118 19.53 -7.43 -6.27
N LEU A 119 19.56 -6.64 -7.34
CA LEU A 119 18.67 -6.83 -8.48
C LEU A 119 19.02 -8.10 -9.25
N GLU A 120 20.30 -8.40 -9.36
CA GLU A 120 20.86 -9.54 -10.07
C GLU A 120 20.36 -10.87 -9.48
N GLU A 121 20.10 -10.89 -8.17
CA GLU A 121 19.61 -12.06 -7.43
C GLU A 121 18.10 -12.31 -7.63
N ARG A 122 17.36 -11.38 -8.24
CA ARG A 122 15.89 -11.49 -8.41
C ARG A 122 15.47 -12.73 -9.20
N GLY A 123 16.33 -13.16 -10.12
CA GLY A 123 16.13 -14.35 -10.96
C GLY A 123 16.82 -15.61 -10.44
N ALA A 124 17.53 -15.57 -9.30
CA ALA A 124 18.40 -16.67 -8.84
C ALA A 124 17.66 -17.98 -8.55
N TRP A 125 16.35 -17.93 -8.39
CA TRP A 125 15.50 -19.10 -8.15
C TRP A 125 15.06 -19.81 -9.42
N LEU A 126 15.27 -19.21 -10.59
CA LEU A 126 14.93 -19.80 -11.89
C LEU A 126 15.86 -20.98 -12.19
N PRO A 127 15.38 -22.02 -12.92
CA PRO A 127 16.26 -23.03 -13.48
C PRO A 127 17.36 -22.38 -14.34
N SER A 128 18.58 -22.91 -14.27
CA SER A 128 19.74 -22.37 -15.01
C SER A 128 19.58 -22.41 -16.53
N ASP A 129 18.73 -23.30 -17.02
CA ASP A 129 18.40 -23.50 -18.43
C ASP A 129 17.14 -22.72 -18.87
N TYR A 130 16.50 -21.96 -17.98
CA TYR A 130 15.30 -21.21 -18.33
C TYR A 130 15.66 -20.01 -19.25
N PRO A 131 15.05 -19.89 -20.44
CA PRO A 131 15.34 -18.81 -21.37
C PRO A 131 14.65 -17.51 -20.93
N GLN A 132 15.29 -16.78 -20.02
CA GLN A 132 14.85 -15.46 -19.56
C GLN A 132 14.80 -14.46 -20.72
N CYS A 133 13.87 -13.50 -20.65
CA CYS A 133 13.71 -12.44 -21.65
C CYS A 133 13.51 -12.95 -23.10
N LYS A 134 13.00 -14.17 -23.29
CA LYS A 134 12.51 -14.65 -24.60
C LYS A 134 11.40 -13.71 -25.09
N LYS A 135 11.36 -13.43 -26.40
CA LYS A 135 10.19 -12.76 -27.01
C LYS A 135 8.96 -13.65 -26.86
N SER A 136 7.94 -13.12 -26.20
CA SER A 136 6.61 -13.73 -26.08
C SER A 136 5.57 -12.61 -26.05
N GLU A 137 4.35 -12.90 -26.48
CA GLU A 137 3.23 -11.98 -26.31
C GLU A 137 2.80 -11.85 -24.84
N ASN A 138 3.10 -12.86 -24.02
CA ASN A 138 2.70 -12.89 -22.62
C ASN A 138 3.90 -12.76 -21.68
N LEU A 139 3.79 -11.90 -20.67
CA LEU A 139 4.76 -11.75 -19.60
C LEU A 139 4.16 -12.25 -18.29
N TYR A 140 4.84 -13.19 -17.62
CA TYR A 140 4.55 -13.49 -16.23
C TYR A 140 5.35 -12.55 -15.32
N PHE A 141 4.67 -11.53 -14.78
CA PHE A 141 5.25 -10.63 -13.78
C PHE A 141 5.21 -11.28 -12.39
N VAL A 142 6.37 -11.59 -11.81
CA VAL A 142 6.50 -12.33 -10.55
C VAL A 142 6.37 -11.41 -9.35
N GLY A 143 6.93 -10.20 -9.47
CA GLY A 143 6.96 -9.21 -8.41
C GLY A 143 7.98 -9.54 -7.32
N CYS A 144 8.38 -8.51 -6.57
CA CYS A 144 9.43 -8.61 -5.56
C CYS A 144 9.17 -9.72 -4.51
N THR A 145 7.95 -9.86 -3.98
CA THR A 145 7.66 -10.89 -2.97
C THR A 145 7.81 -12.30 -3.53
N GLY A 146 7.35 -12.54 -4.76
CA GLY A 146 7.50 -13.83 -5.43
C GLY A 146 8.97 -14.14 -5.72
N SER A 147 9.74 -13.14 -6.15
CA SER A 147 11.13 -13.30 -6.55
C SER A 147 12.11 -13.45 -5.38
N TYR A 148 11.89 -12.77 -4.26
CA TYR A 148 12.87 -12.74 -3.16
C TYR A 148 12.46 -13.55 -1.92
N SER A 149 11.16 -13.74 -1.68
CA SER A 149 10.69 -14.32 -0.41
C SER A 149 9.86 -15.60 -0.59
N LEU A 150 9.00 -15.66 -1.61
CA LEU A 150 8.01 -16.71 -1.79
C LEU A 150 8.18 -17.48 -3.10
N ASN A 151 9.42 -17.79 -3.47
CA ASN A 151 9.82 -18.39 -4.75
C ASN A 151 9.10 -19.71 -5.10
N ARG A 152 8.58 -20.41 -4.10
CA ARG A 152 7.75 -21.61 -4.31
C ARG A 152 6.47 -21.33 -5.12
N ILE A 153 5.90 -20.14 -4.97
CA ILE A 153 4.67 -19.73 -5.65
C ILE A 153 4.91 -19.56 -7.16
N PRO A 154 5.84 -18.71 -7.62
CA PRO A 154 6.10 -18.57 -9.05
C PRO A 154 6.61 -19.86 -9.69
N LYS A 155 7.42 -20.68 -8.99
CA LYS A 155 7.81 -22.02 -9.46
C LYS A 155 6.61 -22.93 -9.73
N SER A 156 5.59 -22.87 -8.86
CA SER A 156 4.37 -23.65 -9.03
C SER A 156 3.53 -23.15 -10.19
N ILE A 157 3.45 -21.83 -10.38
CA ILE A 157 2.75 -21.20 -11.51
C ILE A 157 3.43 -21.58 -12.83
N MET A 158 4.76 -21.47 -12.93
CA MET A 158 5.52 -21.89 -14.11
C MET A 158 5.20 -23.33 -14.50
N ARG A 159 5.25 -24.26 -13.54
CA ARG A 159 4.88 -25.67 -13.78
C ARG A 159 3.49 -25.83 -14.36
N ILE A 160 2.50 -25.06 -13.87
CA ILE A 160 1.14 -25.12 -14.39
C ILE A 160 1.10 -24.60 -15.83
N LEU A 161 1.72 -23.44 -16.09
CA LEU A 161 1.78 -22.82 -17.42
C LEU A 161 2.47 -23.74 -18.45
N ASP A 162 3.59 -24.35 -18.06
CA ASP A 162 4.34 -25.29 -18.89
C ASP A 162 3.50 -26.54 -19.21
N ASN A 163 2.78 -27.09 -18.22
CA ASN A 163 1.94 -28.28 -18.42
C ASN A 163 0.76 -28.04 -19.35
N ILE A 164 0.21 -26.82 -19.39
CA ILE A 164 -0.88 -26.46 -20.30
C ILE A 164 -0.38 -25.94 -21.66
N GLY A 165 0.94 -25.89 -21.87
CA GLY A 165 1.54 -25.37 -23.10
C GLY A 165 1.32 -23.87 -23.32
N PHE A 166 1.10 -23.10 -22.25
CA PHE A 166 0.93 -21.65 -22.37
C PHE A 166 2.29 -20.99 -22.62
N GLU A 167 2.39 -20.20 -23.68
CA GLU A 167 3.62 -19.48 -24.00
C GLU A 167 3.72 -18.18 -23.20
N TYR A 168 4.79 -18.04 -22.41
CA TYR A 168 5.10 -16.85 -21.63
C TYR A 168 6.59 -16.58 -21.58
N THR A 169 6.95 -15.38 -21.13
CA THR A 169 8.31 -15.00 -20.76
C THR A 169 8.37 -14.45 -19.34
N LEU A 170 9.57 -14.32 -18.81
CA LEU A 170 9.91 -13.74 -17.52
C LEU A 170 11.03 -12.72 -17.71
N LEU A 171 11.00 -11.64 -16.94
CA LEU A 171 12.07 -10.63 -16.97
C LEU A 171 13.27 -10.98 -16.08
N GLY A 172 13.12 -11.92 -15.14
CA GLY A 172 14.20 -12.32 -14.24
C GLY A 172 14.83 -11.13 -13.50
N SER A 173 16.13 -10.92 -13.68
CA SER A 173 16.87 -9.78 -13.11
C SER A 173 16.51 -8.43 -13.71
N GLU A 174 15.86 -8.37 -14.88
CA GLU A 174 15.38 -7.10 -15.46
C GLU A 174 14.07 -6.62 -14.84
N GLU A 175 13.37 -7.49 -14.09
CA GLU A 175 12.10 -7.12 -13.48
C GLU A 175 12.32 -6.04 -12.40
N ARG A 176 11.54 -4.97 -12.44
CA ARG A 176 11.52 -3.90 -11.41
C ARG A 176 10.28 -4.04 -10.53
N CYS A 177 10.29 -3.45 -9.33
CA CYS A 177 9.12 -3.46 -8.46
C CYS A 177 7.94 -2.70 -9.11
N CYS A 178 6.72 -3.17 -8.86
CA CYS A 178 5.48 -2.54 -9.36
C CYS A 178 5.10 -1.24 -8.62
N GLY A 179 5.87 -0.83 -7.60
CA GLY A 179 5.62 0.39 -6.82
C GLY A 179 4.46 0.31 -5.83
N SER A 180 3.67 -0.77 -5.80
CA SER A 180 2.46 -0.87 -4.96
C SER A 180 2.68 -0.57 -3.46
N PRO A 181 3.76 -1.04 -2.80
CA PRO A 181 4.01 -0.70 -1.40
C PRO A 181 4.21 0.80 -1.15
N ILE A 182 4.74 1.53 -2.13
CA ILE A 182 4.98 2.97 -2.04
C ILE A 182 3.71 3.75 -2.36
N LEU A 183 3.00 3.39 -3.42
CA LEU A 183 1.70 3.97 -3.77
C LEU A 183 0.72 3.93 -2.58
N LYS A 184 0.59 2.77 -1.93
CA LYS A 184 -0.28 2.64 -0.74
C LYS A 184 0.24 3.40 0.47
N GLY A 185 1.55 3.63 0.54
CA GLY A 185 2.20 4.44 1.55
C GLY A 185 2.25 5.94 1.25
N GLY A 186 1.63 6.39 0.15
CA GLY A 186 1.55 7.81 -0.23
C GLY A 186 2.69 8.31 -1.13
N GLY A 187 3.51 7.45 -1.72
CA GLY A 187 4.55 7.87 -2.67
C GLY A 187 4.22 7.63 -4.13
#